data_AF-A0A378MJ55-F1
#
_entry.id   AF-A0A378MJ55-F1
#
_cell.length_a   1.000
_cell.length_b   1.000
_cell.length_c   1.000
_cell.angle_alpha   90.00
_cell.angle_beta   90.00
_cell.angle_gamma   90.00
#
_symmetry.space_group_name_H-M   'P 1'
#
loop_
_entity.id
_entity.type
_entity.pdbx_description
1 polymer ?
#
loop_
_entity_poly.entity_id
_entity_poly.type
_entity_poly.pdbx_seq_one_letter_code
_entity_poly.pdbx_strand_id
1 'polypeptide(L)'
;MKEVKITVVSKNAIIVVDDSTLTLGDSFDPMKGVRAYDGNVSLVQKAASQATDITSAVTIESNNVDTKKVGEYQVVYTVAGSNGIQVKKTRKISILAKDAVIKAENSTIKVGETFQPLKTVKAYDGDEKHTDISAKIEVKQNKVDNKKVGSYPVTYAVVGSNGKEITKQIAVTVKKIRNEIPRLAVPNQKIRKSNLIQVIQKIQKIQIR
;
A
#
# COMPACT_ATOMS: atom_id res chain seq x y z
N MET A 1 24.18 7.46 72.04
CA MET A 1 23.26 7.32 70.88
C MET A 1 24.10 6.87 69.69
N LYS A 2 23.73 5.79 69.01
CA LYS A 2 24.39 5.38 67.75
C LYS A 2 23.70 6.12 66.61
N GLU A 3 24.43 6.92 65.85
CA GLU A 3 23.93 7.46 64.60
C GLU A 3 23.80 6.32 63.57
N VAL A 4 22.58 6.12 63.08
CA VAL A 4 22.32 5.23 61.94
C VAL A 4 22.60 6.04 60.68
N LYS A 5 23.72 5.75 60.01
CA LYS A 5 24.03 6.33 58.70
C LYS A 5 23.14 5.67 57.66
N ILE A 6 22.00 6.30 57.33
CA ILE A 6 21.15 5.87 56.23
C ILE A 6 21.86 6.26 54.94
N THR A 7 22.56 5.32 54.32
CA THR A 7 23.10 5.50 52.97
C THR A 7 21.96 5.31 51.99
N VAL A 8 21.35 6.40 51.53
CA VAL A 8 20.47 6.34 50.36
C VAL A 8 21.37 6.04 49.16
N VAL A 9 21.37 4.79 48.70
CA VAL A 9 21.98 4.44 47.42
C VAL A 9 21.13 5.08 46.34
N SER A 10 21.57 6.24 45.83
CA SER A 10 20.87 6.95 44.76
C SER A 10 20.85 6.04 43.52
N LYS A 11 19.66 5.58 43.14
CA LYS A 11 19.48 4.77 41.94
C LYS A 11 19.69 5.66 40.72
N ASN A 12 20.30 5.10 39.68
CA ASN A 12 20.51 5.79 38.41
C ASN A 12 19.18 6.24 37.80
N ALA A 13 19.23 7.34 37.04
CA ALA A 13 18.14 7.76 36.18
C ALA A 13 17.69 6.64 35.22
N ILE A 14 16.45 6.73 34.75
CA ILE A 14 15.91 5.85 33.71
C ILE A 14 15.33 6.66 32.55
N ILE A 15 15.36 6.08 31.35
CA ILE A 15 14.67 6.60 30.17
C ILE A 15 13.63 5.57 29.76
N VAL A 16 12.38 6.01 29.61
CA VAL A 16 11.23 5.23 29.20
C VAL A 16 10.79 5.71 27.82
N VAL A 17 10.84 4.81 26.85
CA VAL A 17 10.35 5.04 25.50
C VAL A 17 10.11 3.68 24.85
N ASP A 18 9.01 3.58 24.11
CA ASP A 18 8.63 2.37 23.37
C ASP A 18 9.20 2.42 21.94
N ASP A 19 9.49 1.26 21.39
CA ASP A 19 9.79 1.09 19.96
C ASP A 19 8.60 1.57 19.12
N SER A 20 8.84 1.88 17.85
CA SER A 20 7.78 2.41 16.99
C SER A 20 7.88 1.90 15.56
N THR A 21 6.72 1.77 14.93
CA THR A 21 6.59 1.41 13.53
C THR A 21 5.91 2.56 12.80
N LEU A 22 6.49 2.99 11.69
CA LEU A 22 5.99 4.05 10.83
C LEU A 22 5.84 3.52 9.40
N THR A 23 5.01 4.19 8.62
CA THR A 23 4.93 3.96 7.17
C THR A 23 5.90 4.89 6.44
N LEU A 24 6.39 4.45 5.29
CA LEU A 24 7.28 5.22 4.42
C LEU A 24 6.78 6.65 4.19
N GLY A 25 7.60 7.62 4.55
CA GLY A 25 7.35 9.05 4.42
C GLY A 25 6.58 9.69 5.57
N ASP A 26 6.20 8.93 6.61
CA ASP A 26 5.56 9.51 7.80
C ASP A 26 6.49 10.53 8.48
N SER A 27 5.89 11.54 9.11
CA SER A 27 6.60 12.48 9.96
C SER A 27 7.09 11.78 11.23
N PHE A 28 8.33 12.03 11.62
CA PHE A 28 8.92 11.46 12.84
C PHE A 28 9.42 12.56 13.77
N ASP A 29 8.84 12.61 14.98
CA ASP A 29 9.36 13.39 16.11
C ASP A 29 10.13 12.43 17.04
N PRO A 30 11.47 12.54 17.13
CA PRO A 30 12.27 11.64 17.94
C PRO A 30 12.01 11.79 19.45
N MET A 31 11.45 12.89 19.94
CA MET A 31 11.16 13.07 21.37
C MET A 31 9.75 12.62 21.76
N LYS A 32 8.89 12.30 20.78
CA LYS A 32 7.52 11.86 21.05
C LYS A 32 7.50 10.59 21.91
N GLY A 33 6.87 10.71 23.08
CA GLY A 33 6.67 9.62 24.03
C GLY A 33 7.88 9.32 24.93
N VAL A 34 8.99 10.06 24.78
CA VAL A 34 10.16 9.93 25.65
C VAL A 34 9.84 10.51 27.02
N ARG A 35 10.16 9.75 28.07
CA ARG A 35 10.13 10.22 29.46
C ARG A 35 11.40 9.80 30.19
N ALA A 36 11.81 10.57 31.18
CA ALA A 36 12.91 10.19 32.06
C ALA A 36 12.65 10.57 33.51
N TYR A 37 13.15 9.73 34.41
CA TYR A 37 12.94 9.87 35.85
C TYR A 37 14.23 9.60 36.62
N ASP A 38 14.49 10.40 37.65
CA ASP A 38 15.60 10.26 38.58
C ASP A 38 15.11 9.86 39.98
N GLY A 39 15.85 9.01 40.70
CA GLY A 39 15.49 8.52 42.03
C GLY A 39 14.85 7.13 42.07
N ASN A 40 14.10 6.82 43.15
CA ASN A 40 13.53 5.49 43.39
C ASN A 40 12.34 5.19 42.46
N VAL A 41 12.64 4.83 41.22
CA VAL A 41 11.63 4.30 40.31
C VAL A 41 11.42 2.81 40.59
N SER A 42 10.23 2.44 41.07
CA SER A 42 9.80 1.04 41.01
C SER A 42 9.36 0.76 39.57
N LEU A 43 10.00 -0.21 38.91
CA LEU A 43 9.72 -0.59 37.52
C LEU A 43 8.30 -1.18 37.32
N VAL A 44 7.51 -1.27 38.40
CA VAL A 44 6.14 -1.74 38.42
C VAL A 44 5.21 -0.53 38.58
N GLN A 45 4.55 -0.18 37.49
CA GLN A 45 3.44 0.79 37.38
C GLN A 45 3.81 2.28 37.43
N LYS A 46 3.89 2.88 36.23
CA LYS A 46 3.24 4.13 35.76
C LYS A 46 3.15 5.39 36.64
N ALA A 47 3.73 5.46 37.84
CA ALA A 47 3.75 6.67 38.64
C ALA A 47 5.03 6.75 39.47
N ALA A 48 5.75 7.83 39.18
CA ALA A 48 6.91 8.38 39.85
C ALA A 48 6.59 8.88 41.27
N SER A 49 5.93 8.09 42.12
CA SER A 49 5.47 8.57 43.43
C SER A 49 6.61 9.00 44.38
N GLN A 50 7.88 8.73 44.03
CA GLN A 50 9.08 9.31 44.66
C GLN A 50 10.20 9.70 43.67
N ALA A 51 9.92 9.74 42.36
CA ALA A 51 10.95 10.01 41.35
C ALA A 51 10.78 11.41 40.76
N THR A 52 11.89 12.11 40.54
CA THR A 52 11.92 13.43 39.91
C THR A 52 11.81 13.26 38.39
N ASP A 53 10.84 13.94 37.77
CA ASP A 53 10.76 14.00 36.31
C ASP A 53 11.92 14.85 35.77
N ILE A 54 12.74 14.24 34.94
CA ILE A 54 13.91 14.86 34.28
C ILE A 54 13.80 14.74 32.76
N THR A 55 12.58 14.56 32.22
CA THR A 55 12.34 14.37 30.79
C THR A 55 12.91 15.51 29.94
N SER A 56 12.86 16.75 30.43
CA SER A 56 13.42 17.91 29.73
C SER A 56 14.95 17.91 29.63
N ALA A 57 15.64 17.11 30.44
CA ALA A 57 17.10 16.95 30.41
C ALA A 57 17.56 15.85 29.45
N VAL A 58 16.64 15.07 28.86
CA VAL A 58 16.99 14.03 27.91
C VAL A 58 17.55 14.67 26.63
N THR A 59 18.68 14.13 26.18
CA THR A 59 19.30 14.51 24.91
C THR A 59 19.37 13.31 23.97
N ILE A 60 19.46 13.58 22.67
CA ILE A 60 19.67 12.55 21.65
C ILE A 60 21.17 12.45 21.41
N GLU A 61 21.75 11.31 21.78
CA GLU A 61 23.16 11.01 21.49
C GLU A 61 23.36 10.66 20.02
N SER A 62 22.44 9.88 19.43
CA SER A 62 22.47 9.57 18.01
C SER A 62 21.07 9.28 17.45
N ASN A 63 20.87 9.61 16.18
CA ASN A 63 19.64 9.35 15.45
C ASN A 63 19.98 9.08 13.98
N ASN A 64 19.69 7.88 13.50
CA ASN A 64 19.92 7.49 12.11
C ASN A 64 18.62 7.28 11.31
N VAL A 65 17.46 7.67 11.85
CA VAL A 65 16.15 7.41 11.24
C VAL A 65 16.01 8.16 9.91
N ASP A 66 15.77 7.40 8.83
CA ASP A 66 15.42 7.91 7.51
C ASP A 66 14.01 7.44 7.15
N THR A 67 13.00 8.29 7.35
CA THR A 67 11.60 7.92 7.07
C THR A 67 11.31 7.75 5.59
N LYS A 68 12.25 8.08 4.69
CA LYS A 68 12.09 7.95 3.23
C LYS A 68 12.62 6.63 2.70
N LYS A 69 13.07 5.72 3.57
CA LYS A 69 13.56 4.39 3.20
C LYS A 69 12.98 3.35 4.14
N VAL A 70 12.55 2.22 3.57
CA VAL A 70 12.11 1.07 4.34
C VAL A 70 13.30 0.47 5.08
N GLY A 71 13.12 0.08 6.35
CA GLY A 71 14.18 -0.54 7.14
C GLY A 71 14.04 -0.32 8.64
N GLU A 72 15.05 -0.81 9.37
CA GLU A 72 15.15 -0.68 10.81
C GLU A 72 16.18 0.40 11.18
N TYR A 73 15.79 1.29 12.08
CA TYR A 73 16.56 2.44 12.51
C TYR A 73 16.55 2.55 14.04
N GLN A 74 17.41 3.42 14.57
CA GLN A 74 17.59 3.59 16.00
C GLN A 74 17.76 5.06 16.38
N VAL A 75 17.20 5.39 17.53
CA VAL A 75 17.50 6.62 18.27
C VAL A 75 18.11 6.22 19.61
N VAL A 76 19.25 6.81 19.95
CA VAL A 76 19.91 6.61 21.25
C VAL A 76 19.77 7.88 22.06
N TYR A 77 19.09 7.77 23.18
CA TYR A 77 18.88 8.86 24.13
C TYR A 77 19.86 8.74 25.29
N THR A 78 20.21 9.88 25.89
CA THR A 78 20.99 9.92 27.12
C THR A 78 20.50 10.99 28.08
N VAL A 79 20.65 10.72 29.37
CA VAL A 79 20.35 11.66 30.46
C VAL A 79 21.23 11.32 31.67
N ALA A 80 21.61 12.34 32.44
CA ALA A 80 22.25 12.17 33.74
C ALA A 80 21.26 12.49 34.86
N GLY A 81 21.21 11.62 35.88
CA GLY A 81 20.48 11.90 37.12
C GLY A 81 21.28 12.80 38.06
N SER A 82 20.72 13.08 39.23
CA SER A 82 21.36 13.85 40.30
C SER A 82 22.68 13.25 40.81
N ASN A 83 22.88 11.94 40.62
CA ASN A 83 24.14 11.26 40.95
C ASN A 83 25.24 11.44 39.88
N GLY A 84 24.97 12.16 38.79
CA GLY A 84 25.92 12.45 37.71
C GLY A 84 26.20 11.29 36.77
N ILE A 85 25.60 10.11 36.98
CA ILE A 85 25.78 8.94 36.12
C ILE A 85 24.92 9.10 34.88
N GLN A 86 25.54 9.05 33.69
CA GLN A 86 24.82 9.02 32.43
C GLN A 86 24.24 7.64 32.17
N VAL A 87 22.98 7.61 31.77
CA VAL A 87 22.30 6.41 31.27
C VAL A 87 21.97 6.57 29.79
N LYS A 88 21.84 5.45 29.10
CA LYS A 88 21.48 5.41 27.68
C LYS A 88 20.29 4.50 27.46
N LYS A 89 19.46 4.85 26.48
CA LYS A 89 18.36 4.01 26.02
C LYS A 89 18.27 4.08 24.51
N THR A 90 18.24 2.91 23.88
CA THR A 90 18.01 2.76 22.45
C THR A 90 16.53 2.49 22.21
N ARG A 91 15.95 3.23 21.26
CA ARG A 91 14.61 3.00 20.69
C ARG A 91 14.77 2.51 19.26
N LYS A 92 14.09 1.42 18.91
CA LYS A 92 14.04 0.92 17.53
C LYS A 92 12.86 1.56 16.79
N ILE A 93 13.11 1.93 15.55
CA ILE A 93 12.13 2.51 14.63
C ILE A 93 12.11 1.66 13.36
N SER A 94 10.97 1.02 13.09
CA SER A 94 10.76 0.24 11.86
C SER A 94 9.99 1.09 10.85
N ILE A 95 10.54 1.31 9.67
CA ILE A 95 9.85 1.97 8.56
C ILE A 95 9.36 0.90 7.60
N LEU A 96 8.04 0.77 7.46
CA LEU A 96 7.41 -0.18 6.55
C LEU A 96 7.03 0.48 5.22
N ALA A 97 7.02 -0.30 4.14
CA ALA A 97 6.49 0.13 2.87
C ALA A 97 4.99 0.49 2.97
N LYS A 98 4.53 1.37 2.08
CA LYS A 98 3.10 1.60 1.86
C LYS A 98 2.44 0.35 1.28
N ASP A 99 1.11 0.38 1.25
CA ASP A 99 0.34 -0.66 0.59
C ASP A 99 0.65 -0.67 -0.92
N ALA A 100 0.72 -1.87 -1.50
CA ALA A 100 0.90 -2.04 -2.94
C ALA A 100 -0.29 -1.48 -3.74
N VAL A 101 -0.06 -1.21 -5.03
CA VAL A 101 -1.09 -0.65 -5.92
C VAL A 101 -1.28 -1.55 -7.13
N ILE A 102 -2.54 -1.92 -7.41
CA ILE A 102 -2.94 -2.61 -8.64
C ILE A 102 -3.44 -1.58 -9.68
N LYS A 103 -2.74 -1.49 -10.81
CA LYS A 103 -3.16 -0.75 -12.00
C LYS A 103 -3.87 -1.71 -12.96
N ALA A 104 -5.19 -1.70 -12.87
CA ALA A 104 -6.12 -2.40 -13.74
C ALA A 104 -7.24 -1.43 -14.14
N GLU A 105 -7.73 -1.55 -15.37
CA GLU A 105 -8.82 -0.75 -15.90
C GLU A 105 -9.94 -1.65 -16.43
N ASN A 106 -11.14 -1.09 -16.53
CA ASN A 106 -12.24 -1.78 -17.19
C ASN A 106 -11.89 -2.05 -18.66
N SER A 107 -12.37 -3.17 -19.19
CA SER A 107 -12.09 -3.57 -20.56
C SER A 107 -13.38 -3.79 -21.34
N THR A 108 -13.29 -3.73 -22.67
CA THR A 108 -14.37 -4.11 -23.58
C THR A 108 -13.83 -5.11 -24.59
N ILE A 109 -14.53 -6.22 -24.74
CA ILE A 109 -14.26 -7.23 -25.76
C ILE A 109 -15.51 -7.46 -26.61
N LYS A 110 -15.32 -7.98 -27.82
CA LYS A 110 -16.44 -8.42 -28.68
C LYS A 110 -16.92 -9.81 -28.26
N VAL A 111 -18.17 -10.13 -28.58
CA VAL A 111 -18.66 -11.51 -28.44
C VAL A 111 -17.75 -12.47 -29.21
N GLY A 112 -17.30 -13.53 -28.54
CA GLY A 112 -16.37 -14.53 -29.07
C GLY A 112 -14.88 -14.17 -28.93
N GLU A 113 -14.55 -12.92 -28.61
CA GLU A 113 -13.16 -12.51 -28.40
C GLU A 113 -12.62 -13.06 -27.08
N THR A 114 -11.38 -13.55 -27.09
CA THR A 114 -10.73 -14.07 -25.88
C THR A 114 -10.31 -12.93 -24.95
N PHE A 115 -10.76 -12.98 -23.69
CA PHE A 115 -10.25 -12.10 -22.64
C PHE A 115 -9.01 -12.71 -21.99
N GLN A 116 -7.91 -11.96 -21.97
CA GLN A 116 -6.66 -12.33 -21.28
C GLN A 116 -6.53 -11.50 -19.99
N PRO A 117 -6.83 -12.07 -18.80
CA PRO A 117 -7.01 -11.28 -17.58
C PRO A 117 -5.80 -10.49 -17.12
N LEU A 118 -4.57 -10.92 -17.42
CA LEU A 118 -3.34 -10.27 -16.95
C LEU A 118 -2.65 -9.43 -18.02
N LYS A 119 -3.20 -9.34 -19.25
CA LYS A 119 -2.50 -8.74 -20.40
C LYS A 119 -2.06 -7.29 -20.16
N THR A 120 -2.90 -6.50 -19.49
CA THR A 120 -2.67 -5.07 -19.25
C THR A 120 -2.61 -4.70 -17.77
N VAL A 121 -2.63 -5.70 -16.89
CA VAL A 121 -2.67 -5.48 -15.45
C VAL A 121 -1.24 -5.35 -14.93
N LYS A 122 -1.01 -4.31 -14.15
CA LYS A 122 0.27 -4.06 -13.49
C LYS A 122 0.07 -3.90 -11.99
N ALA A 123 1.09 -4.21 -11.21
CA ALA A 123 1.13 -3.96 -9.79
C ALA A 123 2.51 -3.44 -9.38
N TYR A 124 2.51 -2.49 -8.45
CA TYR A 124 3.73 -1.87 -7.94
C TYR A 124 3.71 -1.91 -6.42
N ASP A 125 4.86 -2.23 -5.83
CA ASP A 125 5.04 -2.19 -4.38
C ASP A 125 4.97 -0.75 -3.85
N GLY A 126 4.66 -0.61 -2.57
CA GLY A 126 4.62 0.68 -1.87
C GLY A 126 5.97 1.08 -1.27
N ASP A 127 7.06 0.45 -1.68
CA ASP A 127 8.43 0.79 -1.32
C ASP A 127 8.90 2.10 -1.96
N GLU A 128 10.09 2.57 -1.61
CA GLU A 128 10.63 3.83 -2.11
C GLU A 128 11.00 3.82 -3.60
N LYS A 129 11.05 2.64 -4.23
CA LYS A 129 11.40 2.46 -5.66
C LYS A 129 10.20 2.19 -6.55
N HIS A 130 9.02 1.98 -5.98
CA HIS A 130 7.84 1.48 -6.66
C HIS A 130 8.14 0.20 -7.47
N THR A 131 8.75 -0.80 -6.82
CA THR A 131 9.17 -2.04 -7.47
C THR A 131 8.02 -2.71 -8.23
N ASP A 132 8.23 -3.08 -9.50
CA ASP A 132 7.23 -3.82 -10.29
C ASP A 132 7.05 -5.24 -9.70
N ILE A 133 5.85 -5.53 -9.23
CA ILE A 133 5.44 -6.82 -8.66
C ILE A 133 4.30 -7.44 -9.47
N SER A 134 4.14 -7.06 -10.75
CA SER A 134 3.07 -7.54 -11.62
C SER A 134 3.07 -9.06 -11.79
N ALA A 135 4.24 -9.70 -11.69
CA ALA A 135 4.37 -11.16 -11.72
C ALA A 135 3.73 -11.86 -10.51
N LYS A 136 3.45 -11.14 -9.42
CA LYS A 136 2.80 -11.65 -8.20
C LYS A 136 1.28 -11.45 -8.18
N ILE A 137 0.69 -10.91 -9.25
CA ILE A 137 -0.76 -10.68 -9.31
C ILE A 137 -1.50 -12.02 -9.40
N GLU A 138 -2.47 -12.20 -8.52
CA GLU A 138 -3.41 -13.31 -8.55
C GLU A 138 -4.75 -12.86 -9.13
N VAL A 139 -5.36 -13.71 -9.97
CA VAL A 139 -6.75 -13.54 -10.41
C VAL A 139 -7.66 -14.29 -9.43
N LYS A 140 -8.15 -13.62 -8.38
CA LYS A 140 -9.04 -14.24 -7.38
C LYS A 140 -10.39 -14.65 -7.97
N GLN A 141 -10.90 -13.90 -8.95
CA GLN A 141 -12.17 -14.21 -9.61
C GLN A 141 -12.16 -13.74 -11.06
N ASN A 142 -12.64 -14.58 -11.97
CA ASN A 142 -12.90 -14.23 -13.36
C ASN A 142 -14.26 -14.82 -13.80
N LYS A 143 -15.27 -13.96 -13.95
CA LYS A 143 -16.63 -14.36 -14.33
C LYS A 143 -16.98 -14.02 -15.78
N VAL A 144 -15.99 -13.73 -16.63
CA VAL A 144 -16.22 -13.28 -18.00
C VAL A 144 -16.82 -14.40 -18.85
N ASP A 145 -18.06 -14.23 -19.31
CA ASP A 145 -18.67 -15.05 -20.36
C ASP A 145 -18.60 -14.30 -21.69
N ASN A 146 -17.59 -14.62 -22.51
CA ASN A 146 -17.38 -13.95 -23.78
C ASN A 146 -18.41 -14.32 -24.86
N LYS A 147 -19.34 -15.25 -24.61
CA LYS A 147 -20.39 -15.65 -25.55
C LYS A 147 -21.66 -14.84 -25.37
N LYS A 148 -21.79 -14.13 -24.25
CA LYS A 148 -22.99 -13.36 -23.91
C LYS A 148 -22.65 -11.90 -23.71
N VAL A 149 -23.49 -11.03 -24.25
CA VAL A 149 -23.40 -9.59 -24.02
C VAL A 149 -23.69 -9.34 -22.55
N GLY A 150 -22.83 -8.56 -21.89
CA GLY A 150 -22.93 -8.31 -20.46
C GLY A 150 -21.73 -7.57 -19.93
N SER A 151 -21.77 -7.26 -18.63
CA SER A 151 -20.64 -6.73 -17.87
C SER A 151 -20.29 -7.73 -16.79
N TYR A 152 -19.04 -8.18 -16.77
CA TYR A 152 -18.60 -9.27 -15.92
C TYR A 152 -17.46 -8.81 -15.00
N PRO A 153 -17.53 -9.10 -13.69
CA PRO A 153 -16.49 -8.70 -12.76
C PRO A 153 -15.26 -9.61 -12.87
N VAL A 154 -14.08 -9.00 -12.71
CA VAL A 154 -12.79 -9.68 -12.54
C VAL A 154 -12.09 -9.05 -11.35
N THR A 155 -11.66 -9.88 -10.39
CA THR A 155 -11.01 -9.41 -9.16
C THR A 155 -9.57 -9.90 -9.13
N TYR A 156 -8.65 -8.96 -8.98
CA TYR A 156 -7.22 -9.19 -8.81
C TYR A 156 -6.81 -8.99 -7.36
N ALA A 157 -5.74 -9.66 -6.95
CA ALA A 157 -5.08 -9.45 -5.67
C ALA A 157 -3.56 -9.41 -5.84
N VAL A 158 -2.88 -8.71 -4.93
CA VAL A 158 -1.42 -8.74 -4.81
C VAL A 158 -1.03 -8.50 -3.36
N VAL A 159 0.04 -9.16 -2.90
CA VAL A 159 0.65 -8.92 -1.59
C VAL A 159 1.97 -8.17 -1.79
N GLY A 160 2.07 -6.98 -1.19
CA GLY A 160 3.28 -6.16 -1.22
C GLY A 160 4.30 -6.57 -0.16
N SER A 161 5.43 -5.87 -0.13
CA SER A 161 6.52 -6.08 0.83
C SER A 161 6.11 -5.84 2.29
N ASN A 162 5.07 -5.03 2.54
CA ASN A 162 4.51 -4.82 3.88
C ASN A 162 3.59 -5.95 4.36
N GLY A 163 3.42 -7.01 3.57
CA GLY A 163 2.66 -8.21 3.92
C GLY A 163 1.13 -8.08 3.82
N LYS A 164 0.60 -6.92 3.44
CA LYS A 164 -0.85 -6.73 3.26
C LYS A 164 -1.30 -7.14 1.86
N GLU A 165 -2.41 -7.87 1.79
CA GLU A 165 -3.09 -8.17 0.53
C GLU A 165 -3.96 -6.99 0.10
N ILE A 166 -3.79 -6.53 -1.13
CA ILE A 166 -4.62 -5.51 -1.77
C ILE A 166 -5.42 -6.16 -2.90
N THR A 167 -6.70 -5.82 -3.00
CA THR A 167 -7.59 -6.32 -4.05
C THR A 167 -8.10 -5.20 -4.94
N LYS A 168 -8.38 -5.51 -6.20
CA LYS A 168 -9.01 -4.59 -7.15
C LYS A 168 -9.95 -5.33 -8.09
N GLN A 169 -11.19 -4.87 -8.18
CA GLN A 169 -12.18 -5.39 -9.11
C GLN A 169 -12.32 -4.46 -10.32
N ILE A 170 -12.39 -5.04 -11.52
CA ILE A 170 -12.72 -4.35 -12.77
C ILE A 170 -13.97 -4.97 -13.40
N ALA A 171 -14.56 -4.24 -14.35
CA ALA A 171 -15.61 -4.74 -15.23
C ALA A 171 -15.07 -5.01 -16.63
N VAL A 172 -15.41 -6.18 -17.18
CA VAL A 172 -15.17 -6.53 -18.59
C VAL A 172 -16.52 -6.55 -19.30
N THR A 173 -16.69 -5.65 -20.26
CA THR A 173 -17.91 -5.52 -21.05
C THR A 173 -17.81 -6.33 -22.34
N VAL A 174 -18.72 -7.26 -22.56
CA VAL A 174 -18.85 -7.99 -23.82
C VAL A 174 -19.90 -7.31 -24.68
N LYS A 175 -19.52 -6.80 -25.86
CA LYS A 175 -20.42 -6.11 -26.79
C LYS A 175 -20.61 -6.88 -28.10
N LYS A 176 -21.77 -6.73 -28.73
CA LYS A 176 -22.00 -7.28 -30.07
C LYS A 176 -21.08 -6.62 -31.10
N ILE A 177 -20.65 -7.39 -32.09
CA ILE A 177 -20.10 -6.83 -33.32
C ILE A 177 -21.28 -6.17 -34.04
N ARG A 178 -21.29 -4.83 -34.15
CA ARG A 178 -22.13 -4.19 -35.14
C ARG A 178 -21.43 -4.39 -36.48
N ASN A 179 -21.90 -5.37 -37.25
CA ASN A 179 -21.66 -5.33 -38.69
C ASN A 179 -22.46 -4.14 -39.20
N GLU A 180 -21.83 -2.96 -39.28
CA GLU A 180 -22.33 -1.91 -40.14
C GLU A 180 -22.24 -2.46 -41.56
N ILE A 181 -23.33 -3.07 -42.05
CA ILE A 181 -23.52 -3.21 -43.48
C ILE A 181 -23.43 -1.78 -44.00
N PRO A 182 -22.50 -1.43 -44.90
CA PRO A 182 -22.49 -0.11 -45.51
C PRO A 182 -23.88 0.10 -46.06
N ARG A 183 -24.64 1.05 -45.46
CA ARG A 183 -25.93 1.43 -46.01
C ARG A 183 -25.57 2.05 -47.35
N LEU A 184 -25.66 1.27 -48.43
CA LEU A 184 -25.64 1.83 -49.77
C LEU A 184 -26.81 2.79 -49.78
N ALA A 185 -26.49 4.08 -49.71
CA ALA A 185 -27.42 5.13 -50.06
C ALA A 185 -27.68 4.94 -51.55
N VAL A 186 -28.61 4.03 -51.89
CA VAL A 186 -29.13 3.96 -53.22
C VAL A 186 -29.98 5.23 -53.34
N PRO A 187 -29.59 6.21 -54.18
CA PRO A 187 -30.46 7.35 -54.45
C PRO A 187 -31.81 6.79 -54.85
N ASN A 188 -32.89 7.45 -54.44
CA ASN A 188 -34.25 7.03 -54.70
C ASN A 188 -34.55 7.11 -56.21
N GLN A 189 -33.97 6.20 -56.99
CA GLN A 189 -34.11 6.04 -58.41
C GLN A 189 -34.76 4.68 -58.64
N LYS A 190 -35.86 4.73 -59.40
CA LYS A 190 -36.68 3.59 -59.83
C LYS A 190 -35.79 2.43 -60.32
N ILE A 191 -35.52 1.46 -59.45
CA ILE A 191 -34.65 0.32 -59.77
C ILE A 191 -35.37 -0.51 -60.83
N ARG A 192 -34.83 -0.53 -62.05
CA ARG A 192 -35.31 -1.44 -63.10
C ARG A 192 -34.98 -2.88 -62.69
N LYS A 193 -35.89 -3.83 -62.94
CA LYS A 193 -35.71 -5.27 -62.60
C LYS A 193 -34.35 -5.84 -63.05
N SER A 194 -33.77 -5.31 -64.13
CA SER A 194 -32.45 -5.69 -64.66
C SER A 194 -31.26 -5.39 -63.72
N ASN A 195 -31.39 -4.42 -62.81
CA ASN A 195 -30.29 -4.00 -61.93
C ASN A 195 -30.41 -4.60 -60.52
N LEU A 196 -31.53 -5.28 -60.21
CA LEU A 196 -31.77 -5.89 -58.90
C LEU A 196 -30.81 -7.08 -58.66
N ILE A 197 -30.50 -7.84 -59.71
CA ILE A 197 -29.59 -9.00 -59.65
C ILE A 197 -28.17 -8.56 -59.29
N GLN A 198 -27.67 -7.46 -59.86
CA GLN A 198 -26.32 -6.95 -59.55
C GLN A 198 -26.21 -6.43 -58.11
N VAL A 199 -27.28 -5.84 -57.58
CA VAL A 199 -27.32 -5.40 -56.17
C VAL A 199 -27.33 -6.61 -55.23
N ILE A 200 -28.13 -7.64 -55.51
CA ILE A 200 -28.18 -8.88 -54.71
C ILE A 200 -26.84 -9.62 -54.75
N GLN A 201 -26.19 -9.72 -55.92
CA GLN A 201 -24.86 -10.35 -56.05
C GLN A 201 -23.75 -9.60 -55.29
N LYS A 202 -23.81 -8.26 -55.24
CA LYS A 202 -22.90 -7.46 -54.41
C LYS A 202 -23.11 -7.73 -52.92
N ILE A 203 -24.35 -7.89 -52.47
CA ILE A 203 -24.67 -8.21 -51.06
C ILE A 203 -24.21 -9.63 -50.70
N GLN A 204 -24.43 -10.62 -51.56
CA GLN A 204 -23.98 -12.00 -51.32
C GLN A 204 -22.46 -12.13 -51.23
N LYS A 205 -21.68 -11.37 -52.02
CA LYS A 205 -20.21 -11.36 -51.91
C LYS A 205 -19.68 -10.77 -50.61
N ILE A 206 -20.47 -9.93 -49.93
CA ILE A 206 -20.10 -9.32 -48.63
C ILE A 206 -20.36 -10.30 -47.47
N GLN A 207 -21.29 -11.26 -47.63
CA GLN A 207 -21.64 -12.23 -46.57
C GLN A 207 -20.73 -13.47 -46.50
N ILE A 208 -19.81 -13.65 -47.45
CA ILE A 208 -18.94 -14.85 -47.56
C ILE A 208 -17.46 -14.48 -47.25
N ARG A 209 -17.22 -13.45 -46.44
CA ARG A 209 -15.89 -13.10 -45.94
C ARG A 209 -15.91 -12.91 -44.43
#